data_AF-A0A2N5TUL4-F1
#
_entry.id   AF-A0A2N5TUL4-F1
#
_cell.length_a   1.000
_cell.length_b   1.000
_cell.length_c   1.000
_cell.angle_alpha   90.00
_cell.angle_beta   90.00
_cell.angle_gamma   90.00
#
_symmetry.space_group_name_H-M   'P 1'
#
loop_
_entity.id
_entity.type
_entity.pdbx_description
1 polymer ?
#
loop_
_entity_poly.entity_id
_entity_poly.type
_entity_poly.pdbx_seq_one_letter_code
_entity_poly.pdbx_strand_id
1 'polypeptide(L)'
;MEKIWGWIYGSVTHAVDLAHVEMKDLIKEKLVSELVSKVDEISQRYHQTSQSWKLQENVATFIDFLVLFNLQLLHQLKSDSANLYITEVNNLCTWLIESIKNERNPPYNPSGQKDEIFHGTGITMTDIVDDVVNLLTSSQSNKVIYQLFIPKPEHELQVATMTQGHLVMTQTAMILSASYYKTFQKMKWSRFFQNEERYLSYVSNLQNGQLYSRNNHCGPPKKYMDALELLPWKNDCIVGPNWKNLVLGQQMNNKRFNKWKKRVKPFVSQRPAVVEADVWAKISLIETETKLAEDTIPLTLALEKFKPSFTNKPLSPLSQMYRDQKISVDEVTQFAKLVWVLNSRLIEAFGYKSGEALPEEEQTDLQNHLFNILNLRPGNHEEVIENLSGDFDQDTRAEERMVSNLIVSSLMCQDNTEINIFTSHRTDHTVRAHKAKKVEAAVKMILLHFRQGNHAKWLDVFAREDGFIAVWEGMSRRLTSTRSFNPDSYHNIRAINLLPWKKPLIISGTQRYHLSRFFNCKRGKKLESDDT
;
A
#
# COMPACT_ATOMS: atom_id res chain seq x y z
N MET A 1 -11.52 4.70 -19.50
CA MET A 1 -10.26 3.96 -19.71
C MET A 1 -9.57 3.61 -18.39
N GLU A 2 -9.69 4.42 -17.34
CA GLU A 2 -9.02 4.30 -16.03
C GLU A 2 -8.90 2.90 -15.41
N LYS A 3 -9.93 2.04 -15.53
CA LYS A 3 -9.89 0.67 -15.00
C LYS A 3 -8.72 -0.17 -15.54
N ILE A 4 -8.21 0.13 -16.74
CA ILE A 4 -7.04 -0.58 -17.29
C ILE A 4 -5.76 -0.27 -16.48
N TRP A 5 -5.64 0.95 -15.95
CA TRP A 5 -4.52 1.35 -15.09
C TRP A 5 -4.57 0.59 -13.77
N GLY A 6 -5.75 0.49 -13.16
CA GLY A 6 -5.92 -0.34 -11.96
C GLY A 6 -5.58 -1.81 -12.19
N TRP A 7 -5.95 -2.36 -13.34
CA TRP A 7 -5.61 -3.72 -13.74
C TRP A 7 -4.11 -3.95 -13.88
N ILE A 8 -3.39 -3.02 -14.52
CA ILE A 8 -1.93 -3.08 -14.65
C ILE A 8 -1.26 -2.91 -13.29
N TYR A 9 -1.66 -1.88 -12.53
CA TYR A 9 -1.12 -1.60 -11.20
C TYR A 9 -1.19 -2.83 -10.28
N GLY A 10 -2.39 -3.35 -10.06
CA GLY A 10 -2.62 -4.45 -9.11
C GLY A 10 -1.88 -5.73 -9.52
N SER A 11 -1.58 -5.91 -10.80
CA SER A 11 -0.82 -7.05 -11.29
C SER A 11 0.68 -6.88 -11.05
N VAL A 12 1.21 -5.70 -11.33
CA VAL A 12 2.63 -5.36 -11.12
C VAL A 12 3.00 -5.42 -9.64
N THR A 13 2.08 -5.00 -8.75
CA THR A 13 2.36 -4.92 -7.31
C THR A 13 1.89 -6.15 -6.51
N HIS A 14 0.82 -6.85 -6.90
CA HIS A 14 0.25 -7.96 -6.11
C HIS A 14 0.35 -9.34 -6.78
N ALA A 15 1.14 -9.43 -7.85
CA ALA A 15 1.58 -10.69 -8.46
C ALA A 15 3.02 -10.58 -8.97
N VAL A 16 3.87 -9.91 -8.19
CA VAL A 16 5.28 -9.73 -8.55
C VAL A 16 6.04 -11.06 -8.52
N ASP A 17 7.06 -11.19 -9.35
CA ASP A 17 8.08 -12.21 -9.21
C ASP A 17 9.10 -11.75 -8.15
N LEU A 18 9.44 -12.62 -7.19
CA LEU A 18 10.40 -12.29 -6.14
C LEU A 18 11.80 -11.99 -6.71
N ALA A 19 12.19 -12.65 -7.81
CA ALA A 19 13.45 -12.35 -8.48
C ALA A 19 13.46 -10.91 -9.04
N HIS A 20 12.30 -10.40 -9.49
CA HIS A 20 12.21 -9.00 -9.93
C HIS A 20 12.28 -8.02 -8.76
N VAL A 21 11.81 -8.39 -7.57
CA VAL A 21 11.96 -7.55 -6.36
C VAL A 21 13.44 -7.39 -6.01
N GLU A 22 14.19 -8.50 -6.01
CA GLU A 22 15.65 -8.48 -5.78
C GLU A 22 16.38 -7.65 -6.83
N MET A 23 16.09 -7.84 -8.12
CA MET A 23 16.68 -7.02 -9.20
C MET A 23 16.34 -5.54 -9.06
N LYS A 24 15.11 -5.22 -8.66
CA LYS A 24 14.66 -3.85 -8.48
C LYS A 24 15.43 -3.16 -7.36
N ASP A 25 15.67 -3.85 -6.23
CA ASP A 25 16.45 -3.29 -5.12
C ASP A 25 17.91 -3.01 -5.51
N LEU A 26 18.53 -3.84 -6.38
CA LEU A 26 19.88 -3.59 -6.93
C LEU A 26 19.96 -2.34 -7.80
N ILE A 27 18.88 -2.02 -8.53
CA ILE A 27 18.84 -0.89 -9.47
C ILE A 27 18.50 0.44 -8.75
N LYS A 28 17.74 0.37 -7.66
CA LYS A 28 17.04 1.51 -7.06
C LYS A 28 17.93 2.60 -6.49
N GLU A 29 18.94 2.27 -5.68
CA GLU A 29 19.59 3.22 -4.76
C GLU A 29 20.22 4.42 -5.50
N LYS A 30 21.01 4.14 -6.54
CA LYS A 30 21.67 5.17 -7.35
C LYS A 30 20.65 6.04 -8.10
N LEU A 31 19.62 5.41 -8.66
CA LEU A 31 18.60 6.10 -9.45
C LEU A 31 17.73 7.04 -8.62
N VAL A 32 17.32 6.61 -7.43
CA VAL A 32 16.52 7.44 -6.52
C VAL A 32 17.30 8.68 -6.13
N SER A 33 18.57 8.52 -5.72
CA SER A 33 19.42 9.65 -5.32
C SER A 33 19.62 10.66 -6.45
N GLU A 34 19.90 10.19 -7.68
CA GLU A 34 20.11 11.06 -8.83
C GLU A 34 18.82 11.78 -9.24
N LEU A 35 17.69 11.07 -9.28
CA LEU A 35 16.41 11.65 -9.68
C LEU A 35 15.89 12.65 -8.64
N VAL A 36 16.02 12.36 -7.34
CA VAL A 36 15.68 13.30 -6.26
C VAL A 36 16.49 14.59 -6.42
N SER A 37 17.81 14.49 -6.59
CA SER A 37 18.68 15.66 -6.76
C SER A 37 18.24 16.52 -7.96
N LYS A 38 17.85 15.90 -9.07
CA LYS A 38 17.43 16.62 -10.28
C LYS A 38 16.06 17.27 -10.15
N VAL A 39 15.10 16.59 -9.55
CA VAL A 39 13.75 17.15 -9.34
C VAL A 39 13.76 18.24 -8.27
N ASP A 40 14.61 18.11 -7.25
CA ASP A 40 14.78 19.15 -6.23
C ASP A 40 15.40 20.42 -6.81
N GLU A 41 16.44 20.29 -7.65
CA GLU A 41 17.04 21.42 -8.38
C GLU A 41 15.99 22.17 -9.22
N ILE A 42 15.07 21.44 -9.86
CA ILE A 42 13.96 22.04 -10.63
C ILE A 42 12.98 22.75 -9.69
N SER A 43 12.56 22.10 -8.60
CA SER A 43 11.57 22.65 -7.67
C SER A 43 12.04 23.97 -7.06
N GLN A 44 13.33 24.05 -6.71
CA GLN A 44 13.96 25.27 -6.19
C GLN A 44 13.95 26.43 -7.21
N ARG A 45 14.21 26.14 -8.49
CA ARG A 45 14.20 27.16 -9.57
C ARG A 45 12.81 27.76 -9.82
N TYR A 46 11.74 27.00 -9.59
CA TYR A 46 10.36 27.43 -9.82
C TYR A 46 9.62 27.88 -8.54
N HIS A 47 10.34 28.10 -7.43
CA HIS A 47 9.77 28.48 -6.13
C HIS A 47 8.65 27.55 -5.63
N GLN A 48 8.67 26.27 -6.04
CA GLN A 48 7.75 25.27 -5.53
C GLN A 48 8.33 24.70 -4.23
N THR A 49 7.66 24.93 -3.10
CA THR A 49 8.02 24.35 -1.81
C THR A 49 7.68 22.86 -1.78
N SER A 50 8.60 22.02 -2.23
CA SER A 50 8.53 20.58 -2.00
C SER A 50 9.16 20.25 -0.64
N GLN A 51 8.47 19.48 0.20
CA GLN A 51 9.08 18.89 1.39
C GLN A 51 10.07 17.82 0.93
N SER A 52 11.37 18.03 1.12
CA SER A 52 12.44 17.15 0.62
C SER A 52 12.22 15.65 0.92
N TRP A 53 11.74 15.32 2.13
CA TRP A 53 11.43 13.94 2.51
C TRP A 53 10.27 13.33 1.69
N LYS A 54 9.25 14.13 1.35
CA LYS A 54 8.09 13.70 0.58
C LYS A 54 8.45 13.47 -0.88
N LEU A 55 9.31 14.34 -1.44
CA LEU A 55 9.88 14.13 -2.77
C LEU A 55 10.65 12.82 -2.82
N GLN A 56 11.50 12.54 -1.82
CA GLN A 56 12.25 11.29 -1.74
C GLN A 56 11.32 10.06 -1.70
N GLU A 57 10.23 10.10 -0.94
CA GLU A 57 9.24 9.02 -0.87
C GLU A 57 8.50 8.80 -2.20
N ASN A 58 8.06 9.89 -2.84
CA ASN A 58 7.40 9.86 -4.14
C ASN A 58 8.32 9.28 -5.23
N VAL A 59 9.57 9.72 -5.28
CA VAL A 59 10.58 9.22 -6.22
C VAL A 59 10.87 7.75 -5.99
N ALA A 60 11.08 7.34 -4.74
CA ALA A 60 11.33 5.94 -4.41
C ALA A 60 10.16 5.04 -4.83
N THR A 61 8.92 5.47 -4.59
CA THR A 61 7.70 4.74 -4.96
C THR A 61 7.54 4.64 -6.49
N PHE A 62 7.77 5.75 -7.20
CA PHE A 62 7.69 5.76 -8.66
C PHE A 62 8.75 4.86 -9.30
N ILE A 63 10.00 4.91 -8.82
CA ILE A 63 11.08 4.06 -9.32
C ILE A 63 10.82 2.58 -9.03
N ASP A 64 10.34 2.23 -7.83
CA ASP A 64 9.95 0.85 -7.52
C ASP A 64 8.93 0.33 -8.55
N PHE A 65 7.88 1.12 -8.81
CA PHE A 65 6.84 0.74 -9.75
C PHE A 65 7.36 0.67 -11.20
N LEU A 66 8.10 1.69 -11.66
CA LEU A 66 8.62 1.77 -13.02
C LEU A 66 9.56 0.61 -13.35
N VAL A 67 10.45 0.27 -12.42
CA VAL A 67 11.39 -0.84 -12.59
C VAL A 67 10.65 -2.17 -12.65
N LEU A 68 9.73 -2.44 -11.70
CA LEU A 68 8.94 -3.69 -11.71
C LEU A 68 8.07 -3.81 -12.96
N PHE A 69 7.42 -2.72 -13.37
CA PHE A 69 6.63 -2.67 -14.59
C PHE A 69 7.46 -3.08 -15.83
N ASN A 70 8.65 -2.50 -15.99
CA ASN A 70 9.50 -2.80 -17.15
C ASN A 70 10.19 -4.17 -17.05
N LEU A 71 10.59 -4.62 -15.85
CA LEU A 71 11.09 -5.99 -15.66
C LEU A 71 10.02 -7.01 -16.06
N GLN A 72 8.76 -6.80 -15.66
CA GLN A 72 7.66 -7.69 -16.03
C GLN A 72 7.36 -7.67 -17.54
N LEU A 73 7.45 -6.50 -18.18
CA LEU A 73 7.31 -6.34 -19.62
C LEU A 73 8.40 -7.11 -20.37
N LEU A 74 9.66 -6.87 -20.00
CA LEU A 74 10.84 -7.46 -20.63
C LEU A 74 10.92 -8.97 -20.39
N HIS A 75 10.49 -9.44 -19.22
CA HIS A 75 10.48 -10.86 -18.90
C HIS A 75 9.59 -11.68 -19.84
N GLN A 76 8.54 -11.08 -20.45
CA GLN A 76 7.76 -11.78 -21.49
C GLN A 76 8.57 -12.10 -22.74
N LEU A 77 9.69 -11.39 -22.94
CA LEU A 77 10.62 -11.72 -23.99
C LEU A 77 11.32 -13.05 -23.72
N LYS A 78 11.33 -13.58 -22.49
CA LYS A 78 11.85 -14.91 -22.12
C LYS A 78 13.26 -15.22 -22.66
N SER A 79 14.10 -14.18 -22.77
CA SER A 79 15.55 -14.29 -22.91
C SER A 79 16.17 -15.02 -21.71
N ASP A 80 17.23 -15.79 -21.98
CA ASP A 80 18.05 -16.50 -21.00
C ASP A 80 18.84 -15.56 -20.06
N SER A 81 19.05 -14.29 -20.44
CA SER A 81 19.96 -13.37 -19.73
C SER A 81 19.24 -12.32 -18.88
N ALA A 82 19.18 -12.55 -17.56
CA ALA A 82 18.65 -11.57 -16.59
C ALA A 82 19.40 -10.23 -16.63
N ASN A 83 20.70 -10.26 -16.91
CA ASN A 83 21.54 -9.05 -17.01
C ASN A 83 21.10 -8.12 -18.16
N LEU A 84 20.56 -8.66 -19.25
CA LEU A 84 20.04 -7.84 -20.34
C LEU A 84 18.81 -7.05 -19.90
N TYR A 85 17.92 -7.65 -19.10
CA TYR A 85 16.75 -6.94 -18.56
C TYR A 85 17.16 -5.83 -17.61
N ILE A 86 18.07 -6.12 -16.68
CA ILE A 86 18.59 -5.13 -15.73
C ILE A 86 19.23 -3.95 -16.47
N THR A 87 20.08 -4.25 -17.46
CA THR A 87 20.75 -3.23 -18.28
C THR A 87 19.75 -2.36 -19.04
N GLU A 88 18.73 -2.98 -19.65
CA GLU A 88 17.70 -2.26 -20.39
C GLU A 88 16.86 -1.35 -19.49
N VAL A 89 16.45 -1.83 -18.31
CA VAL A 89 15.70 -1.01 -17.34
C VAL A 89 16.57 0.15 -16.83
N ASN A 90 17.86 -0.10 -16.58
CA ASN A 90 18.78 0.96 -16.21
C ASN A 90 18.91 2.02 -17.31
N ASN A 91 19.02 1.60 -18.58
CA ASN A 91 19.05 2.52 -19.72
C ASN A 91 17.78 3.39 -19.79
N LEU A 92 16.60 2.82 -19.54
CA LEU A 92 15.34 3.57 -19.49
C LEU A 92 15.35 4.62 -18.38
N CYS A 93 15.79 4.25 -17.18
CA CYS A 93 15.84 5.17 -16.05
C CYS A 93 16.89 6.28 -16.25
N THR A 94 18.07 5.96 -16.78
CA THR A 94 19.08 6.96 -17.15
C THR A 94 18.54 7.92 -18.22
N TRP A 95 17.87 7.38 -19.24
CA TRP A 95 17.23 8.20 -20.27
C TRP A 95 16.15 9.13 -19.72
N LEU A 96 15.36 8.70 -18.74
CA LEU A 96 14.40 9.58 -18.05
C LEU A 96 15.13 10.76 -17.40
N ILE A 97 16.20 10.49 -16.64
CA ILE A 97 16.99 11.50 -15.96
C ILE A 97 17.60 12.49 -16.97
N GLU A 98 18.14 11.99 -18.08
CA GLU A 98 18.67 12.81 -19.17
C GLU A 98 17.58 13.65 -19.85
N SER A 99 16.40 13.09 -20.07
CA SER A 99 15.26 13.79 -20.67
C SER A 99 14.81 14.95 -19.78
N ILE A 100 14.74 14.73 -18.46
CA ILE A 100 14.46 15.80 -17.48
C ILE A 100 15.53 16.89 -17.54
N LYS A 101 16.82 16.52 -17.65
CA LYS A 101 17.93 17.48 -17.76
C LYS A 101 17.83 18.33 -19.04
N ASN A 102 17.55 17.68 -20.18
CA ASN A 102 17.56 18.31 -21.50
C ASN A 102 16.35 19.20 -21.73
N GLU A 103 15.14 18.79 -21.32
CA GLU A 103 13.92 19.61 -21.51
C GLU A 103 13.89 20.85 -20.61
N ARG A 104 14.59 20.82 -19.46
CA ARG A 104 14.63 21.95 -18.51
C ARG A 104 15.83 22.87 -18.71
N ASN A 105 16.84 22.45 -19.47
CA ASN A 105 17.94 23.28 -19.95
C ASN A 105 18.14 23.00 -21.45
N PRO A 106 17.20 23.41 -22.32
CA PRO A 106 17.25 23.06 -23.73
C PRO A 106 18.54 23.59 -24.37
N PRO A 107 19.32 22.76 -25.08
CA PRO A 107 20.37 23.28 -25.94
C PRO A 107 19.74 24.24 -26.95
N TYR A 108 20.43 25.33 -27.28
CA TYR A 108 19.93 26.35 -28.20
C TYR A 108 19.50 25.72 -29.53
N ASN A 109 18.21 25.72 -29.82
CA ASN A 109 17.65 25.12 -31.04
C ASN A 109 16.95 26.19 -31.88
N PRO A 110 17.54 26.62 -33.01
CA PRO A 110 17.04 27.74 -33.81
C PRO A 110 15.76 27.42 -34.62
N SER A 111 15.32 26.16 -34.68
CA SER A 111 14.16 25.73 -35.49
C SER A 111 12.83 25.72 -34.75
N GLY A 112 12.80 25.79 -33.41
CA GLY A 112 11.59 25.90 -32.58
C GLY A 112 10.54 24.78 -32.71
N GLN A 113 10.78 23.76 -33.55
CA GLN A 113 9.85 22.65 -33.75
C GLN A 113 9.99 21.65 -32.61
N LYS A 114 8.92 21.46 -31.82
CA LYS A 114 8.83 20.37 -30.85
C LYS A 114 8.41 19.11 -31.58
N ASP A 115 9.26 18.10 -31.57
CA ASP A 115 8.96 16.81 -32.17
C ASP A 115 7.92 16.05 -31.33
N GLU A 116 6.80 15.66 -31.96
CA GLU A 116 5.83 14.76 -31.35
C GLU A 116 6.42 13.35 -31.20
N ILE A 117 6.35 12.79 -29.98
CA ILE A 117 6.74 11.39 -29.75
C ILE A 117 5.68 10.45 -30.36
N PHE A 118 4.41 10.82 -30.16
CA PHE A 118 3.27 10.07 -30.66
C PHE A 118 2.57 10.87 -31.78
N HIS A 119 2.93 10.53 -33.03
CA HIS A 119 2.37 11.14 -34.25
C HIS A 119 0.84 11.26 -34.16
N GLY A 120 0.32 12.49 -34.24
CA GLY A 120 -1.11 12.78 -34.29
C GLY A 120 -1.81 12.83 -32.93
N THR A 121 -1.07 12.77 -31.82
CA THR A 121 -1.63 12.97 -30.46
C THR A 121 -1.27 14.33 -29.86
N GLY A 122 -0.31 15.05 -30.44
CA GLY A 122 0.21 16.30 -29.90
C GLY A 122 1.09 16.14 -28.64
N ILE A 123 1.38 14.91 -28.20
CA ILE A 123 2.19 14.67 -26.99
C ILE A 123 3.68 14.81 -27.33
N THR A 124 4.33 15.75 -26.64
CA THR A 124 5.75 16.05 -26.76
C THR A 124 6.57 15.47 -25.60
N MET A 125 7.89 15.46 -25.74
CA MET A 125 8.78 15.07 -24.63
C MET A 125 8.61 16.00 -23.42
N THR A 126 8.41 17.30 -23.65
CA THR A 126 8.17 18.28 -22.60
C THR A 126 6.96 17.88 -21.75
N ASP A 127 5.85 17.49 -22.39
CA ASP A 127 4.61 17.11 -21.68
C ASP A 127 4.84 15.88 -20.80
N ILE A 128 5.61 14.90 -21.27
CA ILE A 128 5.93 13.68 -20.51
C ILE A 128 6.81 14.01 -19.31
N VAL A 129 7.82 14.87 -19.49
CA VAL A 129 8.68 15.35 -18.41
C VAL A 129 7.87 16.14 -17.39
N ASP A 130 6.96 17.00 -17.83
CA ASP A 130 6.04 17.75 -16.97
C ASP A 130 5.15 16.81 -16.16
N ASP A 131 4.55 15.80 -16.79
CA ASP A 131 3.73 14.78 -16.13
C ASP A 131 4.52 14.02 -15.05
N VAL A 132 5.77 13.62 -15.34
CA VAL A 132 6.63 12.95 -14.36
C VAL A 132 6.98 13.90 -13.20
N VAL A 133 7.42 15.13 -13.49
CA VAL A 133 7.77 16.08 -12.43
C VAL A 133 6.56 16.38 -11.55
N ASN A 134 5.40 16.61 -12.14
CA ASN A 134 4.14 16.84 -11.42
C ASN A 134 3.75 15.62 -10.56
N LEU A 135 3.90 14.40 -11.07
CA LEU A 135 3.68 13.18 -10.28
C LEU A 135 4.59 13.12 -9.04
N LEU A 136 5.86 13.52 -9.20
CA LEU A 136 6.88 13.43 -8.15
C LEU A 136 6.79 14.54 -7.11
N THR A 137 6.36 15.74 -7.49
CA THR A 137 6.25 16.90 -6.59
C THR A 137 4.86 17.06 -5.96
N SER A 138 3.82 16.50 -6.57
CA SER A 138 2.45 16.63 -6.07
C SER A 138 2.20 15.81 -4.80
N SER A 139 1.24 16.30 -4.01
CA SER A 139 0.64 15.50 -2.95
C SER A 139 -0.30 14.48 -3.59
N GLN A 140 0.17 13.24 -3.73
CA GLN A 140 -0.62 12.13 -4.22
C GLN A 140 -1.88 11.97 -3.38
N SER A 141 -3.03 11.82 -4.05
CA SER A 141 -4.29 11.58 -3.36
C SER A 141 -4.31 10.16 -2.80
N ASN A 142 -4.56 10.04 -1.48
CA ASN A 142 -4.82 8.76 -0.81
C ASN A 142 -6.27 8.27 -1.00
N LYS A 143 -7.07 8.98 -1.81
CA LYS A 143 -8.45 8.60 -2.12
C LYS A 143 -8.46 7.29 -2.90
N VAL A 144 -9.07 6.27 -2.32
CA VAL A 144 -9.30 4.97 -2.94
C VAL A 144 -10.43 5.07 -3.96
N ILE A 145 -10.22 4.52 -5.16
CA ILE A 145 -11.16 4.64 -6.28
C ILE A 145 -11.57 3.28 -6.85
N TYR A 146 -10.64 2.33 -6.90
CA TYR A 146 -10.92 1.02 -7.47
C TYR A 146 -10.36 -0.12 -6.61
N GLN A 147 -10.98 -1.28 -6.74
CA GLN A 147 -10.50 -2.55 -6.20
C GLN A 147 -10.46 -3.61 -7.31
N LEU A 148 -9.42 -4.45 -7.27
CA LEU A 148 -9.21 -5.55 -8.20
C LEU A 148 -9.66 -6.87 -7.58
N PHE A 149 -10.53 -7.59 -8.31
CA PHE A 149 -11.04 -8.90 -7.91
C PHE A 149 -10.64 -10.01 -8.89
N ILE A 150 -10.32 -11.18 -8.33
CA ILE A 150 -10.11 -12.43 -9.07
C ILE A 150 -11.19 -13.44 -8.70
N PRO A 151 -11.89 -14.03 -9.70
CA PRO A 151 -12.86 -15.09 -9.43
C PRO A 151 -12.18 -16.33 -8.84
N LYS A 152 -12.75 -16.84 -7.75
CA LYS A 152 -12.53 -18.19 -7.23
C LYS A 152 -13.85 -18.98 -7.37
N PRO A 153 -13.82 -20.32 -7.28
CA PRO A 153 -15.02 -21.14 -7.49
C PRO A 153 -16.23 -20.74 -6.63
N GLU A 154 -15.99 -20.28 -5.40
CA GLU A 154 -17.04 -20.00 -4.42
C GLU A 154 -17.30 -18.50 -4.17
N HIS A 155 -16.33 -17.65 -4.51
CA HIS A 155 -16.37 -16.22 -4.19
C HIS A 155 -15.37 -15.43 -5.05
N GLU A 156 -15.47 -14.10 -5.03
CA GLU A 156 -14.42 -13.24 -5.57
C GLU A 156 -13.39 -12.91 -4.50
N LEU A 157 -12.10 -13.03 -4.84
CA LEU A 157 -11.00 -12.63 -3.98
C LEU A 157 -10.58 -11.20 -4.33
N GLN A 158 -10.66 -10.27 -3.38
CA GLN A 158 -10.01 -8.96 -3.48
C GLN A 158 -8.49 -9.17 -3.48
N VAL A 159 -7.81 -8.52 -4.42
CA VAL A 159 -6.37 -8.69 -4.66
C VAL A 159 -5.57 -7.44 -4.40
N ALA A 160 -6.09 -6.28 -4.82
CA ALA A 160 -5.40 -5.02 -4.74
C ALA A 160 -6.40 -3.87 -4.68
N THR A 161 -5.97 -2.78 -4.07
CA THR A 161 -6.73 -1.55 -3.91
C THR A 161 -5.95 -0.39 -4.51
N MET A 162 -6.65 0.49 -5.24
CA MET A 162 -6.02 1.52 -6.05
C MET A 162 -6.56 2.90 -5.69
N THR A 163 -5.63 3.81 -5.39
CA THR A 163 -5.92 5.23 -5.24
C THR A 163 -5.83 5.95 -6.59
N GLN A 164 -6.28 7.20 -6.66
CA GLN A 164 -6.04 8.04 -7.85
C GLN A 164 -4.56 8.11 -8.19
N GLY A 165 -3.70 8.27 -7.17
CA GLY A 165 -2.25 8.33 -7.35
C GLY A 165 -1.67 7.09 -8.03
N HIS A 166 -2.16 5.90 -7.66
CA HIS A 166 -1.75 4.65 -8.31
C HIS A 166 -2.12 4.61 -9.80
N LEU A 167 -3.28 5.16 -10.18
CA LEU A 167 -3.71 5.21 -11.59
C LEU A 167 -2.84 6.18 -12.40
N VAL A 168 -2.59 7.38 -11.87
CA VAL A 168 -1.74 8.38 -12.52
C VAL A 168 -0.32 7.83 -12.68
N MET A 169 0.25 7.27 -11.60
CA MET A 169 1.57 6.63 -11.64
C MET A 169 1.67 5.55 -12.72
N THR A 170 0.65 4.70 -12.83
CA THR A 170 0.61 3.63 -13.82
C THR A 170 0.53 4.16 -15.25
N GLN A 171 -0.30 5.19 -15.47
CA GLN A 171 -0.42 5.85 -16.76
C GLN A 171 0.90 6.51 -17.15
N THR A 172 1.52 7.28 -16.25
CA THR A 172 2.81 7.94 -16.49
C THR A 172 3.91 6.93 -16.79
N ALA A 173 4.02 5.84 -16.02
CA ALA A 173 5.01 4.79 -16.28
C ALA A 173 4.80 4.11 -17.64
N MET A 174 3.55 3.90 -18.05
CA MET A 174 3.22 3.31 -19.35
C MET A 174 3.60 4.23 -20.50
N ILE A 175 3.24 5.52 -20.42
CA ILE A 175 3.57 6.54 -21.42
C ILE A 175 5.09 6.70 -21.52
N LEU A 176 5.79 6.76 -20.39
CA LEU A 176 7.24 6.89 -20.32
C LEU A 176 7.94 5.69 -21.00
N SER A 177 7.52 4.48 -20.65
CA SER A 177 8.05 3.24 -21.22
C SER A 177 7.80 3.16 -22.74
N ALA A 178 6.59 3.50 -23.19
CA ALA A 178 6.27 3.58 -24.62
C ALA A 178 7.15 4.60 -25.36
N SER A 179 7.35 5.77 -24.75
CA SER A 179 8.15 6.86 -25.31
C SER A 179 9.61 6.46 -25.45
N TYR A 180 10.18 5.81 -24.44
CA TYR A 180 11.53 5.26 -24.48
C TYR A 180 11.71 4.32 -25.67
N TYR A 181 10.90 3.26 -25.75
CA TYR A 181 11.03 2.24 -26.79
C TYR A 181 10.78 2.81 -28.20
N LYS A 182 9.87 3.77 -28.34
CA LYS A 182 9.59 4.41 -29.63
C LYS A 182 10.70 5.35 -30.08
N THR A 183 11.28 6.12 -29.16
CA THR A 183 12.31 7.13 -29.45
C THR A 183 13.59 6.48 -29.94
N PHE A 184 14.07 5.42 -29.27
CA PHE A 184 15.33 4.79 -29.64
C PHE A 184 15.26 3.98 -30.94
N GLN A 185 14.13 3.33 -31.23
CA GLN A 185 14.00 2.45 -32.40
C GLN A 185 12.57 2.47 -32.97
N LYS A 186 12.22 3.52 -33.72
CA LYS A 186 10.88 3.72 -34.30
C LYS A 186 10.43 2.59 -35.23
N MET A 187 11.36 2.03 -36.02
CA MET A 187 11.05 0.92 -36.95
C MET A 187 10.74 -0.36 -36.18
N LYS A 188 11.54 -0.68 -35.16
CA LYS A 188 11.31 -1.81 -34.26
C LYS A 188 9.99 -1.67 -33.51
N TRP A 189 9.71 -0.48 -32.95
CA TRP A 189 8.44 -0.15 -32.32
C TRP A 189 7.25 -0.38 -33.26
N SER A 190 7.30 0.18 -34.47
CA SER A 190 6.24 0.07 -35.47
C SER A 190 6.05 -1.39 -35.93
N ARG A 191 7.09 -2.21 -35.86
CA ARG A 191 7.02 -3.63 -36.16
C ARG A 191 6.31 -4.39 -35.04
N PHE A 192 6.79 -4.30 -33.81
CA PHE A 192 6.31 -5.12 -32.68
C PHE A 192 4.98 -4.64 -32.10
N PHE A 193 4.84 -3.33 -31.89
CA PHE A 193 3.66 -2.75 -31.27
C PHE A 193 2.76 -2.05 -32.28
N GLN A 194 3.31 -1.52 -33.38
CA GLN A 194 2.59 -0.77 -34.42
C GLN A 194 2.09 0.60 -33.97
N ASN A 195 1.37 0.65 -32.85
CA ASN A 195 0.91 1.87 -32.21
C ASN A 195 0.73 1.68 -30.69
N GLU A 196 0.40 2.78 -30.03
CA GLU A 196 0.29 2.91 -28.58
C GLU A 196 -0.88 2.09 -28.03
N GLU A 197 -1.99 1.98 -28.77
CA GLU A 197 -3.12 1.15 -28.35
C GLU A 197 -2.79 -0.34 -28.31
N ARG A 198 -2.00 -0.82 -29.26
CA ARG A 198 -1.53 -2.20 -29.30
C ARG A 198 -0.47 -2.46 -28.25
N TYR A 199 0.42 -1.51 -27.98
CA TYR A 199 1.33 -1.57 -26.83
C TYR A 199 0.53 -1.72 -25.52
N LEU A 200 -0.45 -0.86 -25.29
CA LEU A 200 -1.33 -0.93 -24.12
C LEU A 200 -2.09 -2.26 -24.03
N SER A 201 -2.61 -2.74 -25.16
CA SER A 201 -3.30 -4.04 -25.22
C SER A 201 -2.37 -5.19 -24.86
N TYR A 202 -1.14 -5.18 -25.37
CA TYR A 202 -0.11 -6.16 -25.03
C TYR A 202 0.22 -6.15 -23.54
N VAL A 203 0.52 -4.97 -22.98
CA VAL A 203 0.80 -4.78 -21.55
C VAL A 203 -0.38 -5.22 -20.69
N SER A 204 -1.62 -4.93 -21.08
CA SER A 204 -2.82 -5.37 -20.36
C SER A 204 -3.02 -6.89 -20.42
N ASN A 205 -2.75 -7.52 -21.56
CA ASN A 205 -2.90 -8.96 -21.74
C ASN A 205 -1.89 -9.74 -20.89
N LEU A 206 -0.65 -9.24 -20.79
CA LEU A 206 0.43 -9.78 -19.97
C LEU A 206 -0.02 -10.05 -18.52
N GLN A 207 -0.75 -9.11 -17.94
CA GLN A 207 -1.18 -9.16 -16.55
C GLN A 207 -2.03 -10.38 -16.20
N ASN A 208 -2.79 -10.92 -17.17
CA ASN A 208 -3.68 -12.04 -16.91
C ASN A 208 -2.93 -13.33 -16.56
N GLY A 209 -1.73 -13.56 -17.12
CA GLY A 209 -0.92 -14.72 -16.74
C GLY A 209 -0.38 -14.60 -15.31
N GLN A 210 0.12 -13.41 -14.97
CA GLN A 210 0.80 -13.14 -13.70
C GLN A 210 -0.16 -13.24 -12.51
N LEU A 211 -1.35 -12.65 -12.61
CA LEU A 211 -2.29 -12.60 -11.49
C LEU A 211 -2.84 -13.97 -11.04
N TYR A 212 -2.92 -14.94 -11.96
CA TYR A 212 -3.53 -16.26 -11.72
C TYR A 212 -2.51 -17.33 -11.36
N SER A 213 -1.24 -17.10 -11.70
CA SER A 213 -0.18 -18.02 -11.35
C SER A 213 0.19 -17.82 -9.87
N ARG A 214 0.07 -18.91 -9.10
CA ARG A 214 0.43 -18.91 -7.67
C ARG A 214 1.93 -18.84 -7.50
N ASN A 215 2.65 -19.57 -8.35
CA ASN A 215 4.06 -19.82 -8.17
C ASN A 215 4.94 -18.86 -8.96
N ASN A 216 4.43 -18.11 -9.95
CA ASN A 216 5.19 -17.20 -10.84
C ASN A 216 6.64 -17.62 -11.02
N HIS A 217 6.87 -18.89 -11.35
CA HIS A 217 8.18 -19.28 -11.83
C HIS A 217 8.19 -18.80 -13.27
N CYS A 218 9.12 -17.91 -13.58
CA CYS A 218 9.64 -17.72 -14.93
C CYS A 218 9.58 -19.06 -15.67
N GLY A 219 8.58 -19.26 -16.54
CA GLY A 219 8.52 -20.50 -17.33
C GLY A 219 9.82 -20.61 -18.13
N PRO A 220 10.21 -21.82 -18.58
CA PRO A 220 11.52 -22.03 -19.16
C PRO A 220 11.80 -21.00 -20.26
N PRO A 221 13.01 -20.44 -20.27
CA PRO A 221 13.38 -19.44 -21.24
C PRO A 221 13.27 -20.00 -22.66
N LYS A 222 13.02 -19.10 -23.60
CA LYS A 222 12.74 -19.45 -24.98
C LYS A 222 13.98 -19.12 -25.80
N LYS A 223 14.82 -20.11 -26.06
CA LYS A 223 16.07 -19.95 -26.86
C LYS A 223 15.90 -19.22 -28.20
N TYR A 224 14.71 -19.32 -28.83
CA TYR A 224 14.43 -18.58 -30.07
C TYR A 224 14.30 -17.06 -29.87
N MET A 225 14.02 -16.60 -28.65
CA MET A 225 13.91 -15.19 -28.31
C MET A 225 15.27 -14.53 -28.20
N ASP A 226 16.28 -15.24 -27.69
CA ASP A 226 17.66 -14.78 -27.69
C ASP A 226 18.19 -14.61 -29.12
N ALA A 227 17.82 -15.52 -30.03
CA ALA A 227 18.17 -15.45 -31.45
C ALA A 227 17.56 -14.24 -32.20
N LEU A 228 16.56 -13.56 -31.62
CA LEU A 228 15.99 -12.34 -32.22
C LEU A 228 16.78 -11.07 -31.84
N GLU A 229 17.69 -11.16 -30.86
CA GLU A 229 18.50 -10.06 -30.35
C GLU A 229 17.66 -8.80 -30.07
N LEU A 230 16.50 -9.01 -29.40
CA LEU A 230 15.58 -7.91 -29.11
C LEU A 230 16.17 -6.89 -28.14
N LEU A 231 17.12 -7.30 -27.30
CA LEU A 231 17.82 -6.46 -26.36
C LEU A 231 19.31 -6.40 -26.69
N PRO A 232 19.97 -5.23 -26.51
CA PRO A 232 19.39 -3.97 -26.04
C PRO A 232 18.44 -3.34 -27.06
N TRP A 233 17.38 -2.65 -26.59
CA TRP A 233 16.30 -2.24 -27.50
C TRP A 233 16.77 -1.31 -28.61
N LYS A 234 17.74 -0.45 -28.31
CA LYS A 234 18.38 0.49 -29.24
C LYS A 234 19.00 -0.17 -30.47
N ASN A 235 19.37 -1.45 -30.39
CA ASN A 235 19.97 -2.18 -31.49
C ASN A 235 18.89 -2.72 -32.44
N ASP A 236 19.26 -2.88 -33.71
CA ASP A 236 18.43 -3.57 -34.68
C ASP A 236 18.22 -5.03 -34.25
N CYS A 237 17.02 -5.55 -34.45
CA CYS A 237 16.70 -6.94 -34.16
C CYS A 237 16.89 -7.82 -35.40
N ILE A 238 17.38 -9.04 -35.20
CA ILE A 238 17.55 -10.02 -36.28
C ILE A 238 16.19 -10.68 -36.55
N VAL A 239 15.41 -10.09 -37.46
CA VAL A 239 14.04 -10.54 -37.71
C VAL A 239 13.74 -10.61 -39.22
N GLY A 240 13.63 -11.84 -39.74
CA GLY A 240 13.20 -12.11 -41.11
C GLY A 240 11.72 -11.74 -41.40
N PRO A 241 11.30 -11.71 -42.67
CA PRO A 241 9.96 -11.22 -43.08
C PRO A 241 8.77 -11.98 -42.46
N ASN A 242 8.94 -13.24 -42.07
CA ASN A 242 7.86 -14.11 -41.55
C ASN A 242 7.61 -14.03 -40.03
N TRP A 243 8.17 -13.05 -39.34
CA TRP A 243 8.13 -12.98 -37.88
C TRP A 243 6.73 -12.84 -37.25
N LYS A 244 5.76 -12.29 -38.01
CA LYS A 244 4.36 -12.21 -37.58
C LYS A 244 3.72 -13.59 -37.38
N ASN A 245 4.28 -14.62 -38.04
CA ASN A 245 3.87 -16.01 -37.91
C ASN A 245 4.55 -16.72 -36.72
N LEU A 246 5.53 -16.09 -36.08
CA LEU A 246 6.14 -16.61 -34.85
C LEU A 246 5.17 -16.43 -33.67
N VAL A 247 5.28 -17.32 -32.69
CA VAL A 247 4.50 -17.31 -31.43
C VAL A 247 4.54 -15.93 -30.76
N LEU A 248 5.67 -15.23 -30.80
CA LEU A 248 5.81 -13.88 -30.27
C LEU A 248 4.96 -12.85 -31.03
N GLY A 249 4.99 -12.89 -32.37
CA GLY A 249 4.18 -12.01 -33.22
C GLY A 249 2.69 -12.23 -33.02
N GLN A 250 2.25 -13.47 -32.78
CA GLN A 250 0.86 -13.78 -32.42
C GLN A 250 0.50 -13.33 -31.00
N GLN A 251 1.41 -13.47 -30.03
CA GLN A 251 1.21 -13.00 -28.66
C GLN A 251 1.08 -11.48 -28.57
N MET A 252 1.90 -10.74 -29.34
CA MET A 252 1.82 -9.28 -29.42
C MET A 252 0.62 -8.78 -30.23
N ASN A 253 0.09 -9.60 -31.15
CA ASN A 253 -1.09 -9.27 -31.96
C ASN A 253 -2.43 -9.82 -31.38
N ASN A 254 -2.42 -10.39 -30.17
CA ASN A 254 -3.63 -10.94 -29.57
C ASN A 254 -4.71 -9.88 -29.37
N LYS A 255 -5.98 -10.29 -29.56
CA LYS A 255 -7.16 -9.42 -29.39
C LYS A 255 -7.19 -8.78 -27.99
N ARG A 256 -7.79 -7.58 -27.90
CA ARG A 256 -7.96 -6.82 -26.65
C ARG A 256 -8.60 -7.70 -25.56
N PHE A 257 -7.84 -8.01 -24.50
CA PHE A 257 -8.40 -8.64 -23.32
C PHE A 257 -9.20 -7.62 -22.54
N ASN A 258 -10.53 -7.64 -22.64
CA ASN A 258 -11.39 -6.66 -21.95
C ASN A 258 -11.94 -7.17 -20.60
N LYS A 259 -11.53 -8.35 -20.11
CA LYS A 259 -12.09 -8.91 -18.86
C LYS A 259 -11.76 -8.05 -17.64
N TRP A 260 -10.71 -7.23 -17.68
CA TRP A 260 -10.39 -6.27 -16.62
C TRP A 260 -11.54 -5.30 -16.32
N LYS A 261 -12.40 -4.97 -17.30
CA LYS A 261 -13.58 -4.09 -17.09
C LYS A 261 -14.53 -4.60 -16.01
N LYS A 262 -14.64 -5.93 -15.88
CA LYS A 262 -15.48 -6.61 -14.87
C LYS A 262 -14.74 -6.89 -13.56
N ARG A 263 -13.40 -6.99 -13.63
CA ARG A 263 -12.54 -7.35 -12.48
C ARG A 263 -12.13 -6.15 -11.65
N VAL A 264 -11.99 -4.98 -12.28
CA VAL A 264 -11.72 -3.71 -11.60
C VAL A 264 -13.06 -3.03 -11.33
N LYS A 265 -13.44 -3.00 -10.06
CA LYS A 265 -14.72 -2.47 -9.59
C LYS A 265 -14.48 -1.14 -8.85
N PRO A 266 -15.37 -0.16 -8.96
CA PRO A 266 -15.32 1.04 -8.13
C PRO A 266 -15.29 0.67 -6.65
N PHE A 267 -14.52 1.40 -5.87
CA PHE A 267 -14.55 1.29 -4.42
C PHE A 267 -15.88 1.85 -3.91
N VAL A 268 -16.46 1.16 -2.93
CA VAL A 268 -17.69 1.58 -2.25
C VAL A 268 -17.33 1.68 -0.78
N SER A 269 -17.39 2.89 -0.23
CA SER A 269 -17.18 3.08 1.21
C SER A 269 -18.26 2.36 1.99
N GLN A 270 -17.87 1.84 3.15
CA GLN A 270 -18.77 1.02 3.95
C GLN A 270 -18.81 1.51 5.38
N ARG A 271 -19.95 1.27 6.03
CA ARG A 271 -20.15 1.68 7.42
C ARG A 271 -19.16 0.96 8.34
N PRO A 272 -18.78 1.61 9.47
CA PRO A 272 -18.00 0.98 10.52
C PRO A 272 -18.59 -0.35 10.96
N ALA A 273 -17.73 -1.29 11.34
CA ALA A 273 -18.17 -2.56 11.90
C ALA A 273 -18.88 -2.34 13.23
N VAL A 274 -20.09 -2.89 13.36
CA VAL A 274 -20.81 -2.99 14.63
C VAL A 274 -20.33 -4.28 15.30
N VAL A 275 -19.71 -4.13 16.47
CA VAL A 275 -19.06 -5.24 17.19
C VAL A 275 -19.58 -5.30 18.61
N GLU A 276 -19.97 -6.49 19.03
CA GLU A 276 -20.54 -6.75 20.36
C GLU A 276 -19.48 -6.61 21.46
N ALA A 277 -19.93 -6.27 22.67
CA ALA A 277 -19.05 -6.01 23.81
C ALA A 277 -18.22 -7.24 24.24
N ASP A 278 -18.71 -8.45 23.98
CA ASP A 278 -18.01 -9.71 24.28
C ASP A 278 -16.74 -9.89 23.43
N VAL A 279 -16.73 -9.38 22.19
CA VAL A 279 -15.56 -9.39 21.30
C VAL A 279 -14.47 -8.50 21.87
N TRP A 280 -14.80 -7.27 22.27
CA TRP A 280 -13.85 -6.36 22.90
C TRP A 280 -13.33 -6.89 24.24
N ALA A 281 -14.20 -7.53 25.02
CA ALA A 281 -13.83 -8.22 26.24
C ALA A 281 -12.83 -9.36 25.95
N LYS A 282 -13.04 -10.18 24.90
CA LYS A 282 -12.08 -11.21 24.46
C LYS A 282 -10.73 -10.60 24.04
N ILE A 283 -10.74 -9.50 23.30
CA ILE A 283 -9.51 -8.82 22.86
C ILE A 283 -8.72 -8.29 24.07
N SER A 284 -9.39 -7.87 25.15
CA SER A 284 -8.74 -7.38 26.36
C SER A 284 -7.81 -8.39 27.04
N LEU A 285 -7.99 -9.70 26.77
CA LEU A 285 -7.14 -10.76 27.31
C LEU A 285 -5.72 -10.74 26.72
N ILE A 286 -5.53 -10.13 25.54
CA ILE A 286 -4.22 -10.01 24.87
C ILE A 286 -3.21 -9.23 25.76
N GLU A 287 -3.69 -8.24 26.51
CA GLU A 287 -2.87 -7.41 27.39
C GLU A 287 -2.32 -8.19 28.60
N THR A 288 -3.04 -9.21 29.06
CA THR A 288 -2.74 -9.91 30.34
C THR A 288 -1.59 -10.92 30.25
N GLU A 289 -1.01 -11.11 29.06
CA GLU A 289 0.01 -12.11 28.84
C GLU A 289 1.43 -11.57 29.14
N THR A 290 2.10 -12.20 30.10
CA THR A 290 3.38 -11.79 30.71
C THR A 290 4.62 -11.86 29.81
N LYS A 291 4.47 -12.28 28.54
CA LYS A 291 5.59 -12.51 27.60
C LYS A 291 6.02 -11.30 26.79
N LEU A 292 5.34 -10.15 26.91
CA LEU A 292 5.88 -8.92 26.34
C LEU A 292 7.13 -8.58 27.14
N ALA A 293 8.31 -8.82 26.56
CA ALA A 293 9.52 -8.16 27.01
C ALA A 293 9.25 -6.66 26.87
N GLU A 294 8.88 -6.02 27.98
CA GLU A 294 8.76 -4.57 28.02
C GLU A 294 10.17 -4.03 27.73
N ASP A 295 10.41 -3.59 26.51
CA ASP A 295 11.47 -2.62 26.23
C ASP A 295 11.09 -1.34 26.99
N THR A 296 11.45 -1.36 28.27
CA THR A 296 10.99 -0.42 29.30
C THR A 296 11.44 0.99 28.99
N ILE A 297 12.58 1.14 28.28
CA ILE A 297 13.15 2.43 27.91
C ILE A 297 12.33 3.12 26.79
N PRO A 298 12.14 2.52 25.60
CA PRO A 298 11.26 3.08 24.56
C PRO A 298 9.85 3.41 25.06
N LEU A 299 9.24 2.50 25.85
CA LEU A 299 7.93 2.73 26.42
C LEU A 299 7.94 3.92 27.38
N THR A 300 8.93 4.03 28.26
CA THR A 300 9.02 5.16 29.21
C THR A 300 9.14 6.49 28.48
N LEU A 301 10.04 6.58 27.48
CA LEU A 301 10.20 7.78 26.65
C LEU A 301 8.92 8.14 25.89
N ALA A 302 8.23 7.13 25.35
CA ALA A 302 6.96 7.35 24.68
C ALA A 302 5.86 7.86 25.63
N LEU A 303 5.85 7.39 26.89
CA LEU A 303 4.87 7.79 27.89
C LEU A 303 5.14 9.17 28.49
N GLU A 304 6.40 9.64 28.49
CA GLU A 304 6.77 10.96 29.01
C GLU A 304 6.01 12.11 28.35
N LYS A 305 5.69 12.01 27.06
CA LYS A 305 4.95 13.05 26.32
C LYS A 305 3.50 13.23 26.79
N PHE A 306 2.93 12.25 27.47
CA PHE A 306 1.56 12.31 28.01
C PHE A 306 1.51 12.82 29.44
N LYS A 307 2.67 12.96 30.11
CA LYS A 307 2.76 13.57 31.43
C LYS A 307 2.77 15.09 31.29
N PRO A 308 2.05 15.82 32.15
CA PRO A 308 2.12 17.28 32.16
C PRO A 308 3.51 17.72 32.62
N SER A 309 4.30 18.34 31.73
CA SER A 309 5.53 19.06 32.08
C SER A 309 5.38 20.54 31.72
N PHE A 310 6.12 21.41 32.41
CA PHE A 310 6.15 22.86 32.11
C PHE A 310 6.88 23.20 30.80
N THR A 311 7.51 22.22 30.13
CA THR A 311 8.39 22.42 28.96
C THR A 311 7.84 21.84 27.66
N ASN A 312 6.90 20.89 27.71
CA ASN A 312 6.24 20.32 26.53
C ASN A 312 4.90 21.03 26.28
N LYS A 313 4.47 21.15 25.00
CA LYS A 313 3.14 21.68 24.67
C LYS A 313 2.09 20.85 25.41
N PRO A 314 1.35 21.41 26.38
CA PRO A 314 0.39 20.63 27.16
C PRO A 314 -0.78 20.16 26.29
N LEU A 315 -1.34 18.99 26.60
CA LEU A 315 -2.50 18.42 25.90
C LEU A 315 -3.68 19.40 25.99
N SER A 316 -3.97 20.23 25.00
CA SER A 316 -4.79 21.43 25.22
C SER A 316 -6.24 21.17 25.65
N PRO A 317 -6.99 20.22 25.04
CA PRO A 317 -8.33 19.85 25.47
C PRO A 317 -8.34 19.02 26.76
N LEU A 318 -7.49 17.99 26.87
CA LEU A 318 -7.37 17.18 28.10
C LEU A 318 -6.86 17.99 29.28
N SER A 319 -6.05 19.03 29.08
CA SER A 319 -5.63 19.94 30.17
C SER A 319 -6.80 20.65 30.80
N GLN A 320 -7.85 20.95 30.03
CA GLN A 320 -9.08 21.46 30.61
C GLN A 320 -9.79 20.37 31.42
N MET A 321 -9.85 19.14 30.92
CA MET A 321 -10.47 18.01 31.62
C MET A 321 -9.73 17.62 32.90
N TYR A 322 -8.39 17.74 32.92
CA TYR A 322 -7.55 17.60 34.10
C TYR A 322 -7.85 18.69 35.12
N ARG A 323 -7.96 19.95 34.69
CA ARG A 323 -8.34 21.08 35.56
C ARG A 323 -9.74 20.90 36.15
N ASP A 324 -10.66 20.35 35.37
CA ASP A 324 -12.01 20.02 35.79
C ASP A 324 -12.08 18.74 36.65
N GLN A 325 -10.95 18.06 36.93
CA GLN A 325 -10.84 16.77 37.65
C GLN A 325 -11.66 15.62 37.06
N LYS A 326 -11.98 15.67 35.76
CA LYS A 326 -12.84 14.65 35.12
C LYS A 326 -12.06 13.41 34.67
N ILE A 327 -10.77 13.55 34.36
CA ILE A 327 -9.86 12.45 33.96
C ILE A 327 -8.57 12.59 34.75
N SER A 328 -7.94 11.48 35.13
CA SER A 328 -6.59 11.48 35.73
C SER A 328 -5.47 11.32 34.69
N VAL A 329 -4.30 11.90 34.98
CA VAL A 329 -3.09 11.71 34.14
C VAL A 329 -2.68 10.22 34.07
N ASP A 330 -2.91 9.49 35.16
CA ASP A 330 -2.64 8.06 35.23
C ASP A 330 -3.52 7.28 34.25
N GLU A 331 -4.82 7.58 34.16
CA GLU A 331 -5.71 6.91 33.19
C GLU A 331 -5.30 7.14 31.74
N VAL A 332 -4.84 8.36 31.40
CA VAL A 332 -4.33 8.66 30.05
C VAL A 332 -3.02 7.91 29.78
N THR A 333 -2.14 7.83 30.78
CA THR A 333 -0.87 7.09 30.68
C THR A 333 -1.12 5.59 30.53
N GLN A 334 -2.07 5.02 31.29
CA GLN A 334 -2.50 3.63 31.18
C GLN A 334 -3.11 3.35 29.80
N PHE A 335 -3.91 4.28 29.26
CA PHE A 335 -4.47 4.14 27.91
C PHE A 335 -3.38 4.17 26.84
N ALA A 336 -2.41 5.08 26.93
CA ALA A 336 -1.26 5.12 26.01
C ALA A 336 -0.44 3.82 26.09
N LYS A 337 -0.24 3.26 27.29
CA LYS A 337 0.39 1.94 27.50
C LYS A 337 -0.43 0.83 26.85
N LEU A 338 -1.76 0.84 26.98
CA LEU A 338 -2.64 -0.14 26.33
C LEU A 338 -2.49 -0.10 24.80
N VAL A 339 -2.49 1.10 24.20
CA VAL A 339 -2.29 1.28 22.75
C VAL A 339 -0.92 0.72 22.32
N TRP A 340 0.14 1.01 23.08
CA TRP A 340 1.48 0.47 22.83
C TRP A 340 1.50 -1.06 22.83
N VAL A 341 0.98 -1.66 23.91
CA VAL A 341 0.96 -3.12 24.12
C VAL A 341 0.19 -3.82 23.00
N LEU A 342 -1.01 -3.32 22.67
CA LEU A 342 -1.80 -3.89 21.58
C LEU A 342 -1.08 -3.77 20.24
N ASN A 343 -0.48 -2.62 19.94
CA ASN A 343 0.27 -2.45 18.70
C ASN A 343 1.51 -3.36 18.63
N SER A 344 2.21 -3.58 19.73
CA SER A 344 3.34 -4.53 19.77
C SER A 344 2.89 -5.93 19.40
N ARG A 345 1.73 -6.37 19.91
CA ARG A 345 1.15 -7.67 19.55
C ARG A 345 0.74 -7.76 18.09
N LEU A 346 0.23 -6.68 17.52
CA LEU A 346 -0.06 -6.62 16.09
C LEU A 346 1.22 -6.69 15.25
N ILE A 347 2.28 -6.00 15.64
CA ILE A 347 3.60 -6.04 14.97
C ILE A 347 4.25 -7.42 15.10
N GLU A 348 4.15 -8.08 16.25
CA GLU A 348 4.52 -9.50 16.41
C GLU A 348 3.71 -10.39 15.47
N ALA A 349 2.41 -10.09 15.29
CA ALA A 349 1.56 -10.80 14.34
C ALA A 349 1.98 -10.59 12.87
N PHE A 350 2.66 -9.48 12.57
CA PHE A 350 3.33 -9.24 11.29
C PHE A 350 4.67 -10.02 11.15
N GLY A 351 5.09 -10.73 12.20
CA GLY A 351 6.29 -11.58 12.23
C GLY A 351 7.57 -10.87 12.67
N TYR A 352 7.47 -9.64 13.19
CA TYR A 352 8.60 -8.87 13.70
C TYR A 352 8.88 -9.18 15.18
N LYS A 353 10.12 -8.98 15.62
CA LYS A 353 10.53 -9.15 17.02
C LYS A 353 10.79 -7.81 17.70
N SER A 354 10.77 -7.82 19.04
CA SER A 354 11.22 -6.67 19.85
C SER A 354 12.70 -6.36 19.61
N GLY A 355 13.07 -5.09 19.69
CA GLY A 355 14.44 -4.60 19.46
C GLY A 355 14.84 -4.44 17.99
N GLU A 356 13.95 -4.69 17.03
CA GLU A 356 14.16 -4.28 15.64
C GLU A 356 13.79 -2.79 15.46
N ALA A 357 14.59 -2.03 14.69
CA ALA A 357 14.39 -0.59 14.51
C ALA A 357 13.01 -0.22 13.88
N LEU A 358 12.54 -1.00 12.90
CA LEU A 358 11.29 -0.73 12.20
C LEU A 358 10.04 -0.77 13.13
N PRO A 359 9.84 -1.81 13.97
CA PRO A 359 8.84 -1.79 15.03
C PRO A 359 8.85 -0.56 15.93
N GLU A 360 10.03 -0.09 16.35
CA GLU A 360 10.17 1.06 17.25
C GLU A 360 9.76 2.37 16.59
N GLU A 361 10.13 2.56 15.31
CA GLU A 361 9.69 3.70 14.50
C GLU A 361 8.16 3.72 14.37
N GLU A 362 7.54 2.58 14.05
CA GLU A 362 6.09 2.46 13.91
C GLU A 362 5.35 2.69 15.25
N GLN A 363 5.92 2.22 16.36
CA GLN A 363 5.40 2.53 17.69
C GLN A 363 5.47 4.02 18.00
N THR A 364 6.59 4.66 17.69
CA THR A 364 6.79 6.10 17.91
C THR A 364 5.79 6.92 17.09
N ASP A 365 5.59 6.56 15.83
CA ASP A 365 4.64 7.19 14.92
C ASP A 365 3.19 7.05 15.42
N LEU A 366 2.79 5.87 15.89
CA LEU A 366 1.47 5.65 16.49
C LEU A 366 1.26 6.49 17.76
N GLN A 367 2.26 6.56 18.64
CA GLN A 367 2.17 7.36 19.87
C GLN A 367 2.09 8.86 19.58
N ASN A 368 2.82 9.34 18.57
CA ASN A 368 2.70 10.72 18.11
C ASN A 368 1.31 10.99 17.52
N HIS A 369 0.74 10.04 16.78
CA HIS A 369 -0.61 10.16 16.26
C HIS A 369 -1.65 10.21 17.40
N LEU A 370 -1.57 9.30 18.37
CA LEU A 370 -2.42 9.33 19.56
C LEU A 370 -2.35 10.68 20.27
N PHE A 371 -1.14 11.22 20.48
CA PHE A 371 -0.96 12.54 21.09
C PHE A 371 -1.68 13.66 20.31
N ASN A 372 -1.67 13.61 18.98
CA ASN A 372 -2.40 14.57 18.15
C ASN A 372 -3.93 14.41 18.28
N ILE A 373 -4.44 13.18 18.28
CA ILE A 373 -5.88 12.90 18.45
C ILE A 373 -6.41 13.38 19.80
N LEU A 374 -5.63 13.17 20.86
CA LEU A 374 -5.95 13.65 22.21
C LEU A 374 -5.90 15.19 22.33
N ASN A 375 -5.23 15.86 21.39
CA ASN A 375 -5.18 17.32 21.27
C ASN A 375 -6.29 17.93 20.41
N LEU A 376 -7.13 17.10 19.78
CA LEU A 376 -8.30 17.58 19.05
C LEU A 376 -9.36 18.07 20.03
N ARG A 377 -9.97 19.23 19.73
CA ARG A 377 -11.15 19.67 20.48
C ARG A 377 -12.29 18.65 20.29
N PRO A 378 -12.96 18.20 21.35
CA PRO A 378 -14.16 17.39 21.22
C PRO A 378 -15.18 18.14 20.35
N GLY A 379 -15.70 17.49 19.31
CA GLY A 379 -16.77 18.05 18.48
C GLY A 379 -18.13 17.93 19.16
N ASN A 380 -19.07 18.82 18.87
CA ASN A 380 -20.45 18.68 19.30
C ASN A 380 -21.07 17.43 18.65
N HIS A 381 -21.81 16.62 19.42
CA HIS A 381 -22.43 15.36 18.95
C HIS A 381 -23.36 15.55 17.73
N GLU A 382 -23.92 16.74 17.51
CA GLU A 382 -24.83 17.05 16.41
C GLU A 382 -24.14 17.14 15.04
N GLU A 383 -22.88 17.60 14.96
CA GLU A 383 -22.09 17.61 13.69
C GLU A 383 -21.70 16.19 13.23
N VAL A 384 -21.66 15.22 14.15
CA VAL A 384 -21.21 13.85 13.86
C VAL A 384 -22.28 13.05 13.12
N ILE A 385 -23.57 13.35 13.36
CA ILE A 385 -24.70 12.60 12.81
C ILE A 385 -25.01 13.04 11.36
N GLU A 386 -24.92 14.34 11.04
CA GLU A 386 -25.13 14.83 9.67
C GLU A 386 -24.02 14.36 8.69
N ASN A 387 -22.81 14.07 9.17
CA ASN A 387 -21.71 13.56 8.34
C ASN A 387 -21.80 12.04 8.06
N LEU A 388 -22.74 11.32 8.66
CA LEU A 388 -22.96 9.88 8.40
C LEU A 388 -23.58 9.60 7.01
N SER A 389 -24.02 10.64 6.28
CA SER A 389 -24.51 10.51 4.90
C SER A 389 -23.41 10.68 3.83
N GLY A 390 -22.17 10.99 4.23
CA GLY A 390 -21.02 11.16 3.33
C GLY A 390 -20.20 9.88 3.09
N ASP A 391 -19.23 9.96 2.19
CA ASP A 391 -18.25 8.91 1.87
C ASP A 391 -17.30 8.71 3.07
N PHE A 392 -17.75 7.95 4.08
CA PHE A 392 -17.14 7.82 5.41
C PHE A 392 -15.63 7.52 5.37
N ASP A 393 -15.22 6.67 4.43
CA ASP A 393 -13.82 6.26 4.26
C ASP A 393 -12.91 7.36 3.65
N GLN A 394 -13.42 8.57 3.42
CA GLN A 394 -12.70 9.69 2.81
C GLN A 394 -12.67 10.97 3.67
N ASP A 395 -13.45 11.07 4.75
CA ASP A 395 -13.39 12.23 5.67
C ASP A 395 -12.51 11.94 6.88
N THR A 396 -11.20 12.14 6.67
CA THR A 396 -10.17 11.95 7.70
C THR A 396 -10.47 12.70 8.99
N ARG A 397 -11.02 13.92 8.92
CA ARG A 397 -11.18 14.79 10.10
C ARG A 397 -12.38 14.38 10.93
N ALA A 398 -13.46 13.93 10.29
CA ALA A 398 -14.61 13.38 11.00
C ALA A 398 -14.24 12.13 11.79
N GLU A 399 -13.44 11.23 11.20
CA GLU A 399 -12.99 10.01 11.88
C GLU A 399 -12.05 10.28 13.05
N GLU A 400 -11.11 11.20 12.89
CA GLU A 400 -10.23 11.61 13.99
C GLU A 400 -11.01 12.12 15.19
N ARG A 401 -12.07 12.92 14.95
CA ARG A 401 -12.97 13.40 16.01
C ARG A 401 -13.78 12.26 16.63
N MET A 402 -14.27 11.32 15.83
CA MET A 402 -15.01 10.15 16.32
C MET A 402 -14.15 9.30 17.25
N VAL A 403 -12.91 9.01 16.85
CA VAL A 403 -11.94 8.27 17.66
C VAL A 403 -11.58 9.06 18.92
N SER A 404 -11.35 10.38 18.81
CA SER A 404 -11.09 11.24 19.98
C SER A 404 -12.23 11.17 21.00
N ASN A 405 -13.49 11.31 20.54
CA ASN A 405 -14.68 11.20 21.38
C ASN A 405 -14.82 9.82 22.03
N LEU A 406 -14.49 8.76 21.29
CA LEU A 406 -14.51 7.38 21.81
C LEU A 406 -13.45 7.18 22.90
N ILE A 407 -12.24 7.69 22.71
CA ILE A 407 -11.17 7.62 23.71
C ILE A 407 -11.62 8.34 24.98
N VAL A 408 -12.06 9.60 24.87
CA VAL A 408 -12.56 10.37 26.02
C VAL A 408 -13.71 9.64 26.74
N SER A 409 -14.67 9.11 25.98
CA SER A 409 -15.80 8.35 26.53
C SER A 409 -15.38 7.04 27.21
N SER A 410 -14.27 6.44 26.80
CA SER A 410 -13.71 5.24 27.42
C SER A 410 -12.98 5.56 28.73
N LEU A 411 -12.29 6.70 28.79
CA LEU A 411 -11.59 7.17 29.99
C LEU A 411 -12.56 7.56 31.10
N MET A 412 -13.71 8.15 30.73
CA MET A 412 -14.79 8.51 31.66
C MET A 412 -15.67 7.32 32.09
N CYS A 413 -15.49 6.14 31.49
CA CYS A 413 -16.39 5.03 31.70
C CYS A 413 -16.18 4.42 33.09
N GLN A 414 -17.20 4.49 33.94
CA GLN A 414 -17.21 3.86 35.27
C GLN A 414 -18.03 2.57 35.31
N ASP A 415 -18.44 2.06 34.14
CA ASP A 415 -19.23 0.84 34.03
C ASP A 415 -18.44 -0.39 34.49
N ASN A 416 -18.86 -0.95 35.61
CA ASN A 416 -18.26 -2.12 36.25
C ASN A 416 -19.04 -3.41 36.01
N THR A 417 -20.02 -3.40 35.10
CA THR A 417 -20.73 -4.63 34.71
C THR A 417 -19.76 -5.70 34.22
N GLU A 418 -20.01 -6.93 34.64
CA GLU A 418 -19.19 -8.09 34.35
C GLU A 418 -19.62 -8.73 33.04
N ILE A 419 -18.67 -8.87 32.11
CA ILE A 419 -18.84 -9.56 30.84
C ILE A 419 -18.15 -10.92 30.96
N ASN A 420 -18.95 -11.99 30.88
CA ASN A 420 -18.43 -13.35 30.92
C ASN A 420 -17.94 -13.77 29.54
N ILE A 421 -16.69 -14.22 29.48
CA ILE A 421 -16.03 -14.69 28.26
C ILE A 421 -15.91 -16.20 28.35
N PHE A 422 -16.68 -16.87 27.51
CA PHE A 422 -16.55 -18.31 27.31
C PHE A 422 -15.46 -18.57 26.26
N THR A 423 -14.31 -19.05 26.73
CA THR A 423 -13.26 -19.58 25.85
C THR A 423 -13.54 -21.06 25.57
N SER A 424 -12.97 -21.60 24.49
CA SER A 424 -13.14 -23.01 24.11
C SER A 424 -12.66 -24.03 25.16
N HIS A 425 -12.06 -23.59 26.26
CA HIS A 425 -11.39 -24.44 27.25
C HIS A 425 -11.86 -24.29 28.71
N ARG A 426 -13.12 -23.87 28.95
CA ARG A 426 -13.76 -23.92 30.28
C ARG A 426 -13.10 -23.06 31.39
N THR A 427 -12.18 -22.16 31.05
CA THR A 427 -11.80 -21.07 31.97
C THR A 427 -12.71 -19.89 31.67
N ASP A 428 -13.66 -19.66 32.57
CA ASP A 428 -14.50 -18.46 32.54
C ASP A 428 -13.62 -17.28 32.89
N HIS A 429 -13.47 -16.35 31.95
CA HIS A 429 -12.86 -15.06 32.23
C HIS A 429 -13.96 -14.03 32.41
N THR A 430 -13.83 -13.22 33.44
CA THR A 430 -14.74 -12.09 33.66
C THR A 430 -13.98 -10.80 33.42
N VAL A 431 -14.50 -9.97 32.51
CA VAL A 431 -13.92 -8.67 32.15
C VAL A 431 -14.95 -7.59 32.43
N ARG A 432 -14.53 -6.50 33.06
CA ARG A 432 -15.40 -5.35 33.32
C ARG A 432 -15.67 -4.57 32.03
N ALA A 433 -16.89 -4.07 31.86
CA ALA A 433 -17.32 -3.35 30.67
C ALA A 433 -16.47 -2.11 30.36
N HIS A 434 -16.03 -1.33 31.36
CA HIS A 434 -15.12 -0.22 31.12
C HIS A 434 -13.78 -0.66 30.49
N LYS A 435 -13.27 -1.86 30.82
CA LYS A 435 -12.05 -2.40 30.23
C LYS A 435 -12.27 -2.75 28.76
N ALA A 436 -13.41 -3.37 28.43
CA ALA A 436 -13.79 -3.64 27.04
C ALA A 436 -13.90 -2.34 26.22
N LYS A 437 -14.49 -1.28 26.79
CA LYS A 437 -14.61 0.03 26.12
C LYS A 437 -13.25 0.73 25.92
N LYS A 438 -12.31 0.62 26.87
CA LYS A 438 -10.93 1.12 26.69
C LYS A 438 -10.21 0.37 25.56
N VAL A 439 -10.40 -0.94 25.47
CA VAL A 439 -9.83 -1.77 24.39
C VAL A 439 -10.42 -1.44 23.04
N GLU A 440 -11.74 -1.24 22.95
CA GLU A 440 -12.40 -0.76 21.73
C GLU A 440 -11.78 0.56 21.25
N ALA A 441 -11.67 1.55 22.14
CA ALA A 441 -11.08 2.84 21.82
C ALA A 441 -9.60 2.71 21.38
N ALA A 442 -8.82 1.86 22.05
CA ALA A 442 -7.43 1.63 21.69
C ALA A 442 -7.27 0.95 20.31
N VAL A 443 -8.08 -0.08 20.02
CA VAL A 443 -8.05 -0.76 18.72
C VAL A 443 -8.52 0.17 17.60
N LYS A 444 -9.54 1.00 17.84
CA LYS A 444 -10.00 2.01 16.86
C LYS A 444 -8.94 3.08 16.61
N MET A 445 -8.17 3.49 17.62
CA MET A 445 -7.01 4.38 17.44
C MET A 445 -5.93 3.73 16.56
N ILE A 446 -5.61 2.45 16.80
CA ILE A 446 -4.63 1.71 16.00
C ILE A 446 -5.12 1.57 14.54
N LEU A 447 -6.41 1.26 14.36
CA LEU A 447 -7.06 1.20 13.04
C LEU A 447 -6.88 2.52 12.30
N LEU A 448 -7.25 3.64 12.93
CA LEU A 448 -7.15 4.97 12.34
C LEU A 448 -5.72 5.26 11.87
N HIS A 449 -4.74 4.97 12.71
CA HIS A 449 -3.34 5.20 12.39
C HIS A 449 -2.87 4.42 11.16
N PHE A 450 -3.08 3.11 11.11
CA PHE A 450 -2.67 2.31 9.96
C PHE A 450 -3.46 2.69 8.70
N ARG A 451 -4.76 2.96 8.83
CA ARG A 451 -5.58 3.32 7.67
C ARG A 451 -5.18 4.66 7.07
N GLN A 452 -4.91 5.68 7.89
CA GLN A 452 -4.43 6.98 7.39
C GLN A 452 -3.00 6.91 6.85
N GLY A 453 -2.14 6.07 7.43
CA GLY A 453 -0.77 5.89 6.98
C GLY A 453 -0.66 5.32 5.56
N ASN A 454 -1.50 4.32 5.22
CA ASN A 454 -1.62 3.80 3.87
C ASN A 454 -2.96 3.05 3.68
N HIS A 455 -3.98 3.75 3.20
CA HIS A 455 -5.34 3.22 3.13
C HIS A 455 -5.47 2.04 2.15
N ALA A 456 -4.82 2.12 0.99
CA ALA A 456 -4.86 1.03 0.00
C ALA A 456 -4.24 -0.25 0.58
N LYS A 457 -3.07 -0.15 1.21
CA LYS A 457 -2.42 -1.28 1.89
C LYS A 457 -3.27 -1.83 3.03
N TRP A 458 -3.90 -0.96 3.82
CA TRP A 458 -4.80 -1.38 4.89
C TRP A 458 -5.96 -2.22 4.36
N LEU A 459 -6.60 -1.78 3.27
CA LEU A 459 -7.66 -2.54 2.58
C LEU A 459 -7.12 -3.83 1.94
N ASP A 460 -5.88 -3.87 1.47
CA ASP A 460 -5.30 -5.08 0.87
C ASP A 460 -4.90 -6.14 1.92
N VAL A 461 -4.52 -5.71 3.12
CA VAL A 461 -4.15 -6.59 4.23
C VAL A 461 -5.37 -7.10 4.99
N PHE A 462 -6.30 -6.20 5.35
CA PHE A 462 -7.41 -6.52 6.24
C PHE A 462 -8.75 -6.67 5.52
N ALA A 463 -8.81 -6.38 4.21
CA ALA A 463 -10.02 -6.16 3.43
C ALA A 463 -10.80 -4.92 3.90
N ARG A 464 -11.21 -4.91 5.18
CA ARG A 464 -12.18 -4.00 5.80
C ARG A 464 -12.04 -4.03 7.32
N GLU A 465 -12.85 -3.23 8.02
CA GLU A 465 -12.76 -3.10 9.48
C GLU A 465 -13.13 -4.38 10.24
N ASP A 466 -14.15 -5.11 9.79
CA ASP A 466 -14.51 -6.41 10.34
C ASP A 466 -13.36 -7.42 10.20
N GLY A 467 -12.66 -7.39 9.06
CA GLY A 467 -11.44 -8.16 8.85
C GLY A 467 -10.33 -7.76 9.81
N PHE A 468 -10.09 -6.46 10.02
CA PHE A 468 -9.13 -5.96 11.01
C PHE A 468 -9.46 -6.45 12.43
N ILE A 469 -10.72 -6.35 12.85
CA ILE A 469 -11.18 -6.81 14.17
C ILE A 469 -11.06 -8.33 14.32
N ALA A 470 -11.33 -9.09 13.26
CA ALA A 470 -11.17 -10.54 13.25
C ALA A 470 -9.71 -10.98 13.47
N VAL A 471 -8.71 -10.16 13.12
CA VAL A 471 -7.30 -10.40 13.44
C VAL A 471 -7.09 -10.42 14.96
N TRP A 472 -7.66 -9.44 15.66
CA TRP A 472 -7.58 -9.34 17.12
C TRP A 472 -8.30 -10.50 17.82
N GLU A 473 -9.50 -10.87 17.36
CA GLU A 473 -10.18 -12.08 17.83
C GLU A 473 -9.34 -13.35 17.60
N GLY A 474 -8.68 -13.44 16.44
CA GLY A 474 -7.79 -14.54 16.10
C GLY A 474 -6.54 -14.56 16.98
N MET A 475 -5.97 -13.40 17.32
CA MET A 475 -4.87 -13.30 18.27
C MET A 475 -5.30 -13.73 19.67
N SER A 476 -6.40 -13.17 20.20
CA SER A 476 -6.93 -13.55 21.52
C SER A 476 -7.19 -15.06 21.64
N ARG A 477 -7.81 -15.69 20.63
CA ARG A 477 -8.00 -17.15 20.59
C ARG A 477 -6.70 -17.95 20.56
N ARG A 478 -5.65 -17.43 19.91
CA ARG A 478 -4.34 -18.09 19.86
C ARG A 478 -3.64 -18.06 21.20
N LEU A 479 -3.67 -16.92 21.88
CA LEU A 479 -3.04 -16.73 23.20
C LEU A 479 -3.74 -17.57 24.29
N THR A 480 -5.04 -17.83 24.12
CA THR A 480 -5.84 -18.66 25.04
C THR A 480 -5.88 -20.16 24.67
N SER A 481 -5.20 -20.58 23.59
CA SER A 481 -5.18 -21.97 23.10
C SER A 481 -3.95 -22.75 23.55
N THR A 482 -4.12 -24.02 23.92
CA THR A 482 -3.03 -24.97 24.27
C THR A 482 -2.32 -25.58 23.06
N ARG A 483 -2.87 -25.43 21.84
CA ARG A 483 -2.22 -25.93 20.62
C ARG A 483 -0.99 -25.10 20.30
N SER A 484 0.16 -25.77 20.12
CA SER A 484 1.39 -25.13 19.67
C SER A 484 1.15 -24.45 18.33
N PHE A 485 1.43 -23.15 18.30
CA PHE A 485 1.38 -22.35 17.07
C PHE A 485 2.46 -22.84 16.10
N ASN A 486 2.16 -22.92 14.80
CA ASN A 486 3.17 -23.28 13.80
C ASN A 486 4.12 -22.08 13.56
N PRO A 487 5.40 -22.14 13.98
CA PRO A 487 6.37 -21.05 13.81
C PRO A 487 6.54 -20.62 12.35
N ASP A 488 6.35 -21.55 11.39
CA ASP A 488 6.44 -21.29 9.96
C ASP A 488 5.44 -20.24 9.49
N SER A 489 4.34 -20.04 10.21
CA SER A 489 3.34 -19.02 9.86
C SER A 489 3.89 -17.61 10.06
N TYR A 490 4.67 -17.36 11.11
CA TYR A 490 5.31 -16.06 11.32
C TYR A 490 6.44 -15.81 10.32
N HIS A 491 7.21 -16.84 9.96
CA HIS A 491 8.23 -16.72 8.92
C HIS A 491 7.63 -16.27 7.58
N ASN A 492 6.53 -16.90 7.16
CA ASN A 492 5.86 -16.57 5.91
C ASN A 492 5.25 -15.16 5.90
N ILE A 493 4.73 -14.69 7.05
CA ILE A 493 4.20 -13.33 7.18
C ILE A 493 5.33 -12.31 7.26
N ARG A 494 6.43 -12.61 7.98
CA ARG A 494 7.62 -11.74 8.01
C ARG A 494 8.19 -11.51 6.62
N ALA A 495 8.22 -12.56 5.78
CA ALA A 495 8.67 -12.48 4.39
C ALA A 495 7.82 -11.56 3.50
N ILE A 496 6.62 -11.14 3.94
CA ILE A 496 5.79 -10.16 3.21
C ILE A 496 6.32 -8.73 3.38
N ASN A 497 7.10 -8.47 4.44
CA ASN A 497 7.63 -7.15 4.79
C ASN A 497 6.54 -6.07 4.89
N LEU A 498 5.58 -6.28 5.79
CA LEU A 498 4.47 -5.34 6.02
C LEU A 498 4.93 -3.97 6.56
N LEU A 499 6.11 -3.88 7.18
CA LEU A 499 6.70 -2.63 7.66
C LEU A 499 7.88 -2.18 6.77
N PRO A 500 8.07 -0.85 6.60
CA PRO A 500 7.30 0.23 7.21
C PRO A 500 5.91 0.38 6.59
N TRP A 501 4.92 0.78 7.39
CA TRP A 501 3.53 0.72 7.00
C TRP A 501 3.18 1.69 5.87
N LYS A 502 3.75 2.89 5.91
CA LYS A 502 3.55 3.95 4.89
C LYS A 502 3.90 3.48 3.47
N LYS A 503 4.87 2.58 3.32
CA LYS A 503 5.30 2.08 2.01
C LYS A 503 4.24 1.22 1.31
N PRO A 504 4.11 1.31 -0.03
CA PRO A 504 3.21 0.46 -0.81
C PRO A 504 3.47 -1.04 -0.60
N LEU A 505 2.40 -1.84 -0.70
CA LEU A 505 2.49 -3.29 -0.63
C LEU A 505 2.92 -3.87 -1.99
N ILE A 506 4.05 -4.56 -2.02
CA ILE A 506 4.57 -5.28 -3.19
C ILE A 506 4.72 -6.75 -2.81
N ILE A 507 3.90 -7.62 -3.38
CA ILE A 507 3.79 -9.02 -2.99
C ILE A 507 3.60 -9.96 -4.19
N SER A 508 4.12 -11.17 -4.03
CA SER A 508 3.92 -12.27 -4.97
C SER A 508 2.59 -12.97 -4.79
N GLY A 509 2.22 -13.83 -5.75
CA GLY A 509 1.04 -14.70 -5.64
C GLY A 509 1.06 -15.58 -4.39
N THR A 510 2.23 -16.08 -4.00
CA THR A 510 2.44 -16.89 -2.78
C THR A 510 2.27 -16.07 -1.51
N GLN A 511 2.92 -14.90 -1.41
CA GLN A 511 2.79 -14.00 -0.26
C GLN A 511 1.35 -13.55 -0.05
N ARG A 512 0.63 -13.21 -1.14
CA ARG A 512 -0.81 -12.89 -1.09
C ARG A 512 -1.66 -14.05 -0.55
N TYR A 513 -1.33 -15.29 -0.91
CA TYR A 513 -2.00 -16.46 -0.33
C TYR A 513 -1.77 -16.54 1.19
N HIS A 514 -0.53 -16.37 1.65
CA HIS A 514 -0.21 -16.36 3.09
C HIS A 514 -0.93 -15.22 3.82
N LEU A 515 -0.91 -14.01 3.26
CA LEU A 515 -1.62 -12.84 3.78
C LEU A 515 -3.11 -13.16 3.97
N SER A 516 -3.76 -13.66 2.92
CA SER A 516 -5.19 -13.99 2.95
C SER A 516 -5.54 -15.10 3.96
N ARG A 517 -4.64 -16.07 4.15
CA ARG A 517 -4.84 -17.16 5.11
C ARG A 517 -4.71 -16.69 6.55
N PHE A 518 -3.85 -15.70 6.80
CA PHE A 518 -3.58 -15.24 8.16
C PHE A 518 -4.55 -14.14 8.60
N PHE A 519 -4.81 -13.14 7.75
CA PHE A 519 -5.63 -11.97 8.11
C PHE A 519 -7.07 -12.06 7.61
N ASN A 520 -7.35 -12.72 6.48
CA ASN A 520 -8.69 -12.77 5.87
C ASN A 520 -9.50 -14.03 6.23
N CYS A 521 -9.23 -14.63 7.40
CA CYS A 521 -9.84 -15.90 7.82
C CYS A 521 -11.26 -15.73 8.44
N LYS A 522 -12.19 -15.16 7.67
CA LYS A 522 -13.65 -15.43 7.73
C LYS A 522 -14.22 -15.18 6.34
N ARG A 523 -14.31 -16.20 5.48
CA ARG A 523 -15.06 -16.08 4.21
C ARG A 523 -16.55 -16.16 4.52
N GLY A 524 -17.22 -15.05 4.27
CA GLY A 524 -18.66 -14.83 4.15
C GLY A 524 -19.60 -15.87 4.73
N LYS A 525 -20.33 -15.51 5.78
CA LYS A 525 -21.74 -15.90 5.80
C LYS A 525 -22.34 -15.32 4.51
N LYS A 526 -23.02 -16.17 3.74
CA LYS A 526 -23.92 -15.74 2.66
C LYS A 526 -24.71 -14.54 3.18
N LEU A 527 -24.65 -13.42 2.45
CA LEU A 527 -25.83 -12.56 2.38
C LEU A 527 -26.91 -13.49 1.81
N GLU A 528 -27.79 -13.96 2.69
CA GLU A 528 -29.06 -14.51 2.24
C GLU A 528 -29.67 -13.45 1.33
N SER A 529 -29.91 -13.87 0.09
CA SER A 529 -30.82 -13.19 -0.79
C SER A 529 -32.15 -13.10 -0.04
N ASP A 530 -32.50 -11.90 0.41
CA ASP A 530 -33.88 -11.55 0.69
C ASP A 530 -34.65 -11.61 -0.63
N ASP A 531 -35.06 -12.84 -0.99
CA ASP A 531 -36.22 -13.09 -1.82
C ASP A 531 -37.36 -13.47 -0.87
N THR A 532 -38.08 -12.46 -0.34
CA THR A 532 -39.56 -12.38 -0.35
C THR A 532 -40.06 -11.06 0.18
#